data_AF-A0A3P6T2B0-F1
#
_entry.id   AF-A0A3P6T2B0-F1
#
_cell.length_a   1.000
_cell.length_b   1.000
_cell.length_c   1.000
_cell.angle_alpha   90.00
_cell.angle_beta   90.00
_cell.angle_gamma   90.00
#
_symmetry.space_group_name_H-M   'P 1'
#
loop_
_entity.id
_entity.type
_entity.pdbx_description
1 polymer ?
#
loop_
_entity_poly.entity_id
_entity_poly.type
_entity_poly.pdbx_seq_one_letter_code
_entity_poly.pdbx_strand_id
1 'polypeptide(L)'
;MEEVLQHPEISRWLNDSDLVPFVLAGDFNSPSHLDWTSETRKDHGGWVIDWPATKIAEDAGLQDSFRILHPSVIDEPGNTWSTVNKFMAEWEYQIPEPQDRIDYILYKGNIFPIGTILYSGRESLRPMPDHRENDYPSDHYALITDFEFTYSERCSICS
;
A
#
# COMPACT_ATOMS: atom_id res chain seq x y z
N MET A 1 -3.12 10.34 8.76
CA MET A 1 -2.06 10.92 7.89
C MET A 1 -1.62 12.31 8.32
N GLU A 2 -2.54 13.28 8.53
CA GLU A 2 -2.15 14.65 8.91
C GLU A 2 -1.23 14.71 10.13
N GLU A 3 -1.58 13.99 11.20
CA GLU A 3 -0.76 13.89 12.42
C GLU A 3 0.65 13.36 12.13
N VAL A 4 0.76 12.34 11.26
CA VAL A 4 2.04 11.76 10.85
C VAL A 4 2.90 12.80 10.14
N LEU A 5 2.34 13.52 9.17
CA LEU A 5 3.10 14.51 8.39
C LEU A 5 3.39 15.81 9.16
N GLN A 6 2.58 16.13 10.17
CA GLN A 6 2.80 17.28 11.06
C GLN A 6 3.79 16.96 12.19
N HIS A 7 4.14 15.70 12.42
CA HIS A 7 5.15 15.34 13.41
C HIS A 7 6.51 16.00 13.05
N PRO A 8 7.15 16.75 13.97
CA PRO A 8 8.31 17.57 13.63
C PRO A 8 9.47 16.80 12.97
N GLU A 9 9.74 15.58 13.44
CA GLU A 9 10.81 14.74 12.87
C GLU A 9 10.44 14.23 11.47
N ILE A 10 9.19 13.82 11.27
CA ILE A 10 8.72 13.30 9.98
C ILE A 10 8.70 14.42 8.94
N SER A 11 8.18 15.59 9.31
CA SER A 11 8.18 16.77 8.46
C SER A 11 9.61 17.14 8.05
N ARG A 12 10.56 17.10 8.99
CA ARG A 12 11.98 17.32 8.68
C ARG A 12 12.53 16.26 7.70
N TRP A 13 12.32 14.97 7.96
CA TRP A 13 12.82 13.91 7.07
C TRP A 13 12.20 13.98 5.68
N LEU A 14 10.92 14.33 5.59
CA LEU A 14 10.24 14.53 4.31
C LEU A 14 10.82 15.73 3.53
N ASN A 15 11.18 16.82 4.22
CA ASN A 15 11.81 17.98 3.60
C ASN A 15 13.26 17.71 3.19
N ASP A 16 13.98 16.89 3.96
CA ASP A 16 15.36 16.48 3.67
C ASP A 16 15.43 15.28 2.69
N SER A 17 14.31 14.89 2.07
CA SER A 17 14.19 13.66 1.26
C SER A 17 15.06 13.63 0.00
N ASP A 18 15.49 14.80 -0.50
CA ASP A 18 16.45 14.90 -1.61
C ASP A 18 17.88 14.48 -1.19
N LEU A 19 18.18 14.49 0.12
CA LEU A 19 19.47 14.07 0.69
C LEU A 19 19.44 12.61 1.16
N VAL A 20 18.35 12.23 1.83
CA VAL A 20 18.15 10.88 2.37
C VAL A 20 16.74 10.44 1.99
N PRO A 21 16.55 9.37 1.20
CA PRO A 21 15.22 8.90 0.84
C PRO A 21 14.33 8.70 2.05
N PHE A 22 13.09 9.15 1.94
CA PHE A 22 12.08 8.96 2.95
C PHE A 22 11.09 7.89 2.48
N VAL A 23 10.84 6.92 3.35
CA VAL A 23 9.85 5.85 3.13
C VAL A 23 8.88 5.83 4.30
N LEU A 24 7.59 5.92 3.99
CA LEU A 24 6.49 5.73 4.93
C LEU A 24 5.75 4.45 4.53
N ALA A 25 5.79 3.45 5.41
CA ALA A 25 5.19 2.16 5.15
C ALA A 25 4.38 1.64 6.33
N GLY A 26 3.34 0.87 6.02
CA GLY A 26 2.52 0.18 7.01
C GLY A 26 1.07 0.01 6.57
N ASP A 27 0.28 -0.59 7.45
CA ASP A 27 -1.17 -0.70 7.36
C ASP A 27 -1.81 0.65 7.73
N PHE A 28 -2.49 1.27 6.78
CA PHE A 28 -3.18 2.54 6.99
C PHE A 28 -4.63 2.36 7.45
N ASN A 29 -5.15 1.13 7.45
CA ASN A 29 -6.56 0.81 7.69
C ASN A 29 -7.53 1.65 6.84
N SER A 30 -7.07 2.08 5.66
CA SER A 30 -7.87 2.86 4.73
C SER A 30 -7.45 2.53 3.29
N PRO A 31 -8.40 2.36 2.36
CA PRO A 31 -8.08 2.20 0.95
C PRO A 31 -7.48 3.46 0.32
N SER A 32 -7.14 3.37 -0.96
CA SER A 32 -6.51 4.46 -1.70
C SER A 32 -7.51 5.26 -2.51
N HIS A 33 -7.33 6.59 -2.55
CA HIS A 33 -8.01 7.44 -3.53
C HIS A 33 -7.67 7.04 -4.98
N LEU A 34 -6.51 6.41 -5.19
CA LEU A 34 -6.11 5.86 -6.49
C LEU A 34 -6.83 4.56 -6.84
N ASP A 35 -7.37 3.83 -5.85
CA ASP A 35 -7.96 2.51 -6.05
C ASP A 35 -9.49 2.58 -6.11
N TRP A 36 -10.12 3.45 -5.31
CA TRP A 36 -11.57 3.62 -5.24
C TRP A 36 -12.09 4.63 -6.26
N THR A 37 -11.83 4.33 -7.54
CA THR A 37 -12.15 5.20 -8.68
C THR A 37 -13.43 4.78 -9.38
N SER A 38 -13.81 5.53 -10.42
CA SER A 38 -14.98 5.18 -11.25
C SER A 38 -14.82 3.83 -11.98
N GLU A 39 -13.59 3.38 -12.22
CA GLU A 39 -13.28 2.13 -12.93
C GLU A 39 -13.59 0.90 -12.06
N THR A 40 -13.25 0.96 -10.78
CA THR A 40 -13.45 -0.11 -9.78
C THR A 40 -14.76 0.04 -8.99
N ARG A 41 -15.55 1.06 -9.30
CA ARG A 41 -16.83 1.38 -8.61
C ARG A 41 -17.73 0.15 -8.42
N LYS A 42 -17.77 -0.77 -9.39
CA LYS A 42 -18.61 -1.98 -9.28
C LYS A 42 -18.13 -2.93 -8.19
N ASP A 43 -16.82 -3.01 -7.99
CA ASP A 43 -16.19 -3.85 -6.97
C ASP A 43 -16.33 -3.21 -5.58
N HIS A 44 -16.41 -1.87 -5.53
CA HIS A 44 -16.61 -1.09 -4.31
C HIS A 44 -18.08 -0.73 -4.05
N GLY A 45 -19.03 -1.62 -4.40
CA GLY A 45 -20.44 -1.47 -4.03
C GLY A 45 -21.14 -0.23 -4.61
N GLY A 46 -20.65 0.32 -5.72
CA GLY A 46 -21.19 1.52 -6.36
C GLY A 46 -20.51 2.83 -5.95
N TRP A 47 -19.52 2.79 -5.06
CA TRP A 47 -18.88 3.98 -4.49
C TRP A 47 -17.59 4.36 -5.21
N VAL A 48 -17.31 5.66 -5.17
CA VAL A 48 -16.06 6.29 -5.61
C VAL A 48 -15.66 7.23 -4.47
N ILE A 49 -14.48 7.05 -3.90
CA ILE A 49 -14.08 7.71 -2.65
C ILE A 49 -12.64 8.20 -2.77
N ASP A 50 -12.46 9.51 -2.57
CA ASP A 50 -11.14 10.11 -2.39
C ASP A 50 -10.68 9.91 -0.94
N TRP A 51 -10.13 8.73 -0.65
CA TRP A 51 -9.67 8.39 0.68
C TRP A 51 -8.59 9.38 1.19
N PRO A 52 -8.84 10.11 2.30
CA PRO A 52 -7.99 11.23 2.70
C PRO A 52 -6.55 10.84 3.03
N ALA A 53 -6.33 9.66 3.62
CA ALA A 53 -5.01 9.28 4.12
C ALA A 53 -3.96 9.21 3.01
N THR A 54 -4.27 8.51 1.92
CA THR A 54 -3.38 8.40 0.76
C THR A 54 -3.36 9.67 -0.08
N LYS A 55 -4.48 10.42 -0.15
CA LYS A 55 -4.53 11.69 -0.87
C LYS A 55 -3.63 12.75 -0.24
N ILE A 56 -3.67 12.88 1.08
CA ILE A 56 -2.82 13.80 1.84
C ILE A 56 -1.33 13.41 1.70
N ALA A 57 -1.02 12.11 1.64
CA ALA A 57 0.33 11.66 1.38
C ALA A 57 0.82 12.02 -0.03
N GLU A 58 -0.01 11.81 -1.05
CA GLU A 58 0.27 12.23 -2.43
C GLU A 58 0.51 13.75 -2.51
N ASP A 59 -0.35 14.55 -1.89
CA ASP A 59 -0.25 16.01 -1.87
C ASP A 59 1.04 16.51 -1.16
N ALA A 60 1.59 15.72 -0.24
CA ALA A 60 2.88 15.98 0.40
C ALA A 60 4.10 15.57 -0.48
N GLY A 61 3.84 15.02 -1.66
CA GLY A 61 4.82 14.58 -2.64
C GLY A 61 5.35 13.17 -2.41
N LEU A 62 4.66 12.35 -1.61
CA LEU A 62 4.95 10.92 -1.52
C LEU A 62 4.36 10.20 -2.73
N GLN A 63 5.10 9.24 -3.26
CA GLN A 63 4.70 8.38 -4.36
C GLN A 63 4.39 6.97 -3.86
N ASP A 64 3.33 6.36 -4.40
CA ASP A 64 2.92 5.00 -4.07
C ASP A 64 3.72 3.99 -4.91
N SER A 65 4.65 3.27 -4.28
CA SER A 65 5.54 2.37 -5.00
C SER A 65 4.82 1.25 -5.75
N PHE A 66 3.69 0.77 -5.24
CA PHE A 66 2.90 -0.27 -5.91
C PHE A 66 2.26 0.28 -7.18
N ARG A 67 1.64 1.48 -7.10
CA ARG A 67 0.95 2.09 -8.25
C ARG A 67 1.90 2.66 -9.31
N ILE A 68 3.12 3.01 -8.94
CA ILE A 68 4.17 3.36 -9.90
C ILE A 68 4.48 2.17 -10.83
N LEU A 69 4.55 0.95 -10.28
CA LEU A 69 4.83 -0.26 -11.06
C LEU A 69 3.57 -0.91 -11.66
N HIS A 70 2.42 -0.75 -11.01
CA HIS A 70 1.12 -1.32 -11.40
C HIS A 70 0.04 -0.22 -11.51
N PRO A 71 0.09 0.63 -12.55
CA PRO A 71 -0.80 1.79 -12.67
C PRO A 71 -2.26 1.42 -12.97
N SER A 72 -2.50 0.23 -13.55
CA SER A 72 -3.85 -0.25 -13.85
C SER A 72 -4.48 -0.87 -12.60
N VAL A 73 -5.51 -0.23 -12.06
CA VAL A 73 -6.28 -0.72 -10.90
C VAL A 73 -7.13 -1.95 -11.22
N ILE A 74 -7.39 -2.19 -12.50
CA ILE A 74 -8.18 -3.34 -12.97
C ILE A 74 -7.29 -4.56 -13.16
N ASP A 75 -6.13 -4.39 -13.81
CA ASP A 75 -5.25 -5.52 -14.10
C ASP A 75 -4.54 -6.01 -12.83
N GLU A 76 -4.14 -5.09 -11.96
CA GLU A 76 -3.44 -5.38 -10.72
C GLU A 76 -4.06 -4.60 -9.55
N PRO A 77 -5.19 -5.07 -8.99
CA PRO A 77 -5.86 -4.39 -7.87
C PRO A 77 -4.96 -4.24 -6.65
N GLY A 78 -4.07 -5.22 -6.40
CA GLY A 78 -3.09 -5.13 -5.32
C GLY A 78 -3.67 -5.26 -3.91
N ASN A 79 -4.81 -5.94 -3.76
CA ASN A 79 -5.49 -6.08 -2.47
C ASN A 79 -4.56 -6.74 -1.45
N THR A 80 -4.30 -6.04 -0.34
CA THR A 80 -3.44 -6.52 0.75
C THR A 80 -4.26 -7.14 1.86
N TRP A 81 -5.54 -6.78 1.98
CA TRP A 81 -6.48 -7.29 2.97
C TRP A 81 -7.82 -7.60 2.28
N SER A 82 -8.64 -8.56 2.70
CA SER A 82 -8.43 -9.60 3.72
C SER A 82 -8.14 -10.94 3.06
N THR A 83 -6.98 -11.53 3.34
CA THR A 83 -6.50 -12.74 2.65
C THR A 83 -7.29 -13.98 3.06
N VAL A 84 -7.62 -14.11 4.34
CA VAL A 84 -8.23 -15.32 4.92
C VAL A 84 -9.70 -15.16 5.28
N ASN A 85 -10.17 -13.94 5.54
CA ASN A 85 -11.57 -13.70 5.82
C ASN A 85 -12.26 -13.22 4.53
N LYS A 86 -13.49 -13.71 4.31
CA LYS A 86 -14.27 -13.50 3.08
C LYS A 86 -15.69 -13.06 3.35
N PHE A 87 -16.21 -13.42 4.52
CA PHE A 87 -17.55 -13.10 4.96
C PHE A 87 -17.54 -13.00 6.48
N MET A 88 -18.12 -11.93 7.01
CA MET A 88 -18.14 -11.70 8.45
C MET A 88 -19.45 -12.16 9.09
N ALA A 89 -19.35 -12.82 10.25
CA ALA A 89 -20.50 -13.28 11.01
C ALA A 89 -21.41 -12.13 11.48
N GLU A 90 -20.80 -10.99 11.81
CA GLU A 90 -21.49 -9.74 12.17
C GLU A 90 -22.38 -9.18 11.05
N TRP A 91 -22.12 -9.57 9.80
CA TRP A 91 -22.90 -9.15 8.62
C TRP A 91 -23.76 -10.33 8.14
N GLU A 92 -24.02 -11.29 9.03
CA GLU A 92 -24.78 -12.52 8.81
C GLU A 92 -24.30 -13.32 7.59
N TYR A 93 -23.02 -13.17 7.22
CA TYR A 93 -22.43 -13.73 6.00
C TYR A 93 -23.14 -13.31 4.70
N GLN A 94 -23.89 -12.20 4.71
CA GLN A 94 -24.63 -11.72 3.54
C GLN A 94 -23.82 -10.79 2.66
N ILE A 95 -22.79 -10.16 3.22
CA ILE A 95 -21.96 -9.18 2.53
C ILE A 95 -20.52 -9.69 2.58
N PRO A 96 -19.85 -9.81 1.41
CA PRO A 96 -18.43 -10.15 1.37
C PRO A 96 -17.61 -9.12 2.13
N GLU A 97 -16.56 -9.58 2.80
CA GLU A 97 -15.56 -8.68 3.38
C GLU A 97 -14.85 -7.93 2.25
N PRO A 98 -14.65 -6.60 2.39
CA PRO A 98 -13.94 -5.84 1.38
C PRO A 98 -12.56 -6.46 1.13
N GLN A 99 -12.15 -6.42 -0.14
CA GLN A 99 -10.83 -6.87 -0.56
C GLN A 99 -10.11 -5.62 -1.04
N ASP A 100 -9.43 -4.95 -0.13
CA ASP A 100 -8.83 -3.64 -0.32
C ASP A 100 -7.31 -3.69 -0.18
N ARG A 101 -6.66 -2.78 -0.89
CA ARG A 101 -5.26 -2.44 -0.63
C ARG A 101 -5.22 -1.40 0.48
N ILE A 102 -4.72 -1.78 1.65
CA ILE A 102 -4.62 -0.90 2.83
C ILE A 102 -3.21 -0.84 3.41
N ASP A 103 -2.30 -1.69 2.91
CA ASP A 103 -0.87 -1.65 3.23
C ASP A 103 -0.11 -0.94 2.12
N TYR A 104 0.70 0.03 2.48
CA TYR A 104 1.41 0.88 1.53
C TYR A 104 2.89 0.93 1.82
N ILE A 105 3.68 1.12 0.75
CA ILE A 105 5.05 1.61 0.80
C ILE A 105 5.08 2.88 -0.04
N LEU A 106 4.98 4.02 0.65
CA LEU A 106 5.03 5.35 0.06
C LEU A 106 6.44 5.92 0.19
N TYR A 107 6.95 6.61 -0.83
CA TYR A 107 8.34 7.09 -0.82
C TYR A 107 8.51 8.47 -1.45
N LYS A 108 9.61 9.15 -1.08
CA LYS A 108 10.08 10.39 -1.71
C LYS A 108 11.60 10.46 -1.65
N GLY A 109 12.22 11.09 -2.64
CA GLY A 109 13.67 11.24 -2.73
C GLY A 109 14.28 10.47 -3.89
N ASN A 110 15.58 10.23 -3.82
CA ASN A 110 16.38 9.66 -4.91
C ASN A 110 16.40 8.13 -4.93
N ILE A 111 15.22 7.50 -4.80
CA ILE A 111 15.01 6.07 -5.03
C ILE A 111 13.86 5.86 -6.02
N PHE A 112 13.86 4.75 -6.72
CA PHE A 112 12.78 4.36 -7.63
C PHE A 112 12.47 2.86 -7.47
N PRO A 113 11.19 2.46 -7.39
CA PRO A 113 10.82 1.07 -7.25
C PRO A 113 11.11 0.32 -8.55
N ILE A 114 11.73 -0.85 -8.47
CA ILE A 114 12.08 -1.69 -9.62
C ILE A 114 11.37 -3.04 -9.61
N GLY A 115 10.77 -3.42 -8.49
CA GLY A 115 9.96 -4.60 -8.33
C GLY A 115 9.04 -4.46 -7.14
N THR A 116 7.85 -5.04 -7.22
CA THR A 116 6.93 -5.12 -6.09
C THR A 116 6.14 -6.43 -6.15
N ILE A 117 5.93 -7.06 -4.99
CA ILE A 117 5.16 -8.29 -4.87
C ILE A 117 4.30 -8.26 -3.59
N LEU A 118 3.19 -8.99 -3.64
CA LEU A 118 2.39 -9.35 -2.48
C LEU A 118 2.74 -10.79 -2.06
N TYR A 119 3.06 -10.98 -0.79
CA TYR A 119 3.48 -12.28 -0.26
C TYR A 119 2.57 -12.76 0.87
N SER A 120 2.13 -14.01 0.80
CA SER A 120 1.29 -14.64 1.83
C SER A 120 1.70 -16.08 2.10
N GLY A 121 3.01 -16.36 2.08
CA GLY A 121 3.52 -17.73 2.20
C GLY A 121 3.78 -18.40 0.86
N ARG A 122 4.16 -19.67 0.92
CA ARG A 122 4.47 -20.53 -0.23
C ARG A 122 3.30 -21.44 -0.57
N GLU A 123 2.44 -21.75 0.39
CA GLU A 123 1.26 -22.57 0.19
C GLU A 123 0.05 -21.74 -0.26
N SER A 124 -0.96 -22.42 -0.81
CA SER A 124 -2.24 -21.76 -1.11
C SER A 124 -2.93 -21.35 0.18
N LEU A 125 -3.40 -20.10 0.22
CA LEU A 125 -4.13 -19.55 1.36
C LEU A 125 -5.39 -20.34 1.66
N ARG A 126 -5.54 -20.75 2.91
CA ARG A 126 -6.76 -21.35 3.45
C ARG A 126 -7.57 -20.24 4.11
N PRO A 127 -8.85 -20.07 3.75
CA PRO A 127 -9.71 -19.08 4.40
C PRO A 127 -10.08 -19.55 5.82
N MET A 128 -10.75 -18.68 6.57
CA MET A 128 -11.39 -19.07 7.82
C MET A 128 -12.42 -20.20 7.57
N PRO A 129 -12.50 -21.22 8.46
CA PRO A 129 -11.82 -21.32 9.75
C PRO A 129 -10.41 -21.96 9.70
N ASP A 130 -9.97 -22.49 8.56
CA ASP A 130 -8.75 -23.30 8.43
C ASP A 130 -7.45 -22.48 8.32
N HIS A 131 -7.55 -21.15 8.29
CA HIS A 131 -6.45 -20.18 8.23
C HIS A 131 -5.29 -20.40 9.20
N ARG A 132 -5.52 -21.06 10.34
CA ARG A 132 -4.48 -21.38 11.34
C ARG A 132 -3.40 -22.32 10.82
N GLU A 133 -3.71 -23.06 9.77
CA GLU A 133 -2.81 -24.01 9.12
C GLU A 133 -2.04 -23.38 7.94
N ASN A 134 -2.19 -22.06 7.71
CA ASN A 134 -1.39 -21.35 6.71
C ASN A 134 0.06 -21.24 7.17
N ASP A 135 1.00 -21.39 6.22
CA ASP A 135 2.44 -21.16 6.45
C ASP A 135 2.79 -19.68 6.62
N TYR A 136 1.84 -18.79 6.33
CA TYR A 136 1.85 -17.37 6.65
C TYR A 136 0.55 -17.00 7.39
N PRO A 137 0.55 -17.02 8.74
CA PRO A 137 -0.67 -16.86 9.54
C PRO A 137 -1.02 -15.37 9.74
N SER A 138 -1.38 -14.70 8.64
CA SER A 138 -1.80 -13.29 8.59
C SER A 138 -3.04 -13.15 7.69
N ASP A 139 -3.94 -12.25 8.05
CA ASP A 139 -5.05 -11.79 7.21
C ASP A 139 -4.66 -10.68 6.22
N HIS A 140 -3.40 -10.24 6.26
CA HIS A 140 -2.79 -9.35 5.26
C HIS A 140 -1.75 -10.08 4.41
N TYR A 141 -1.61 -9.69 3.13
CA TYR A 141 -0.39 -9.92 2.35
C TYR A 141 0.72 -8.98 2.84
N ALA A 142 1.96 -9.46 2.89
CA ALA A 142 3.11 -8.58 2.99
C ALA A 142 3.35 -7.89 1.63
N LEU A 143 3.33 -6.56 1.62
CA LEU A 143 3.79 -5.77 0.49
C LEU A 143 5.32 -5.65 0.55
N ILE A 144 6.00 -6.11 -0.50
CA ILE A 144 7.45 -6.06 -0.64
C ILE A 144 7.78 -5.25 -1.87
N THR A 145 8.63 -4.23 -1.74
CA THR A 145 9.10 -3.41 -2.87
C THR A 145 10.62 -3.33 -2.84
N ASP A 146 11.23 -3.63 -3.98
CA ASP A 146 12.66 -3.42 -4.23
C ASP A 146 12.88 -2.03 -4.84
N PHE A 147 13.86 -1.29 -4.32
CA PHE A 147 14.22 0.04 -4.79
C PHE A 147 15.66 0.08 -5.30
N GLU A 148 15.90 0.90 -6.32
CA GLU A 148 17.24 1.35 -6.72
C GLU A 148 17.41 2.84 -6.45
N PHE A 149 18.64 3.27 -6.18
CA PHE A 149 18.96 4.69 -6.11
C PHE A 149 18.94 5.31 -7.50
N THR A 150 18.26 6.45 -7.63
CA THR A 150 18.32 7.27 -8.85
C THR A 150 19.59 8.10 -8.80
N TYR A 151 20.66 7.60 -9.41
CA TYR A 151 21.92 8.36 -9.47
C TYR A 151 21.75 9.59 -10.36
N SER A 152 21.93 10.77 -9.78
CA SER A 152 22.32 11.96 -10.51
C SER A 152 23.78 11.79 -10.96
N GLU A 153 24.10 12.14 -12.21
CA GLU A 153 25.48 12.20 -12.74
C GLU A 153 26.45 13.05 -11.89
N ARG A 154 25.93 13.80 -10.90
CA ARG A 154 26.71 14.65 -9.98
C ARG A 154 27.09 13.97 -8.66
N CYS A 155 26.68 12.72 -8.42
CA CYS A 155 27.03 12.04 -7.17
C CYS A 155 28.45 11.46 -7.27
N SER A 156 29.42 12.17 -6.68
CA SER A 156 30.77 11.63 -6.46
C SER A 156 30.75 10.76 -5.20
N ILE A 157 31.49 9.65 -5.20
CA ILE A 157 31.76 8.88 -3.99
C ILE A 157 32.33 9.83 -2.92
N CYS A 158 31.72 9.87 -1.74
CA CYS A 158 32.27 10.59 -0.60
C CYS A 158 33.65 10.01 -0.27
N SER A 159 34.71 10.76 -0.58
CA SER A 159 36.11 10.44 -0.26
C SER A 159 36.43 10.70 1.20
#